data_AF-A0A6G2DD47-F1
#
_entry.id   AF-A0A6G2DD47-F1
#
_cell.length_a   1.000
_cell.length_b   1.000
_cell.length_c   1.000
_cell.angle_alpha   90.00
_cell.angle_beta   90.00
_cell.angle_gamma   90.00
#
_symmetry.space_group_name_H-M   'P 1'
#
loop_
_entity.id
_entity.type
_entity.pdbx_description
1 polymer ?
#
loop_
_entity_poly.entity_id
_entity_poly.type
_entity_poly.pdbx_seq_one_letter_code
_entity_poly.pdbx_strand_id
1 'polypeptide(L)' 'MFEVEEWLHSRIGLNFRSGLGRMQQAVDLLGNPEQSYPIIHVTGTNGKGSTIAFMRELFMGHGKKVATFTSP' A
#
# COMPACT_ATOMS: atom_id res chain seq x y z
N MET A 1 6.55 18.98 8.81
CA MET A 1 6.28 17.53 8.83
C MET A 1 4.87 17.23 9.32
N PHE A 2 4.39 17.92 10.36
CA PHE A 2 3.02 17.74 10.90
C PHE A 2 1.88 18.22 9.98
N GLU A 3 2.07 19.28 9.20
CA GLU A 3 0.98 19.87 8.40
C GLU A 3 0.36 18.92 7.36
N VAL A 4 1.18 18.16 6.63
CA VAL A 4 0.68 17.22 5.60
C VAL A 4 -0.05 16.05 6.25
N GLU A 5 0.46 15.55 7.37
CA GLU A 5 -0.17 14.45 8.11
C GLU A 5 -1.50 14.88 8.73
N GLU A 6 -1.54 16.05 9.37
CA GLU A 6 -2.77 16.66 9.88
C GLU A 6 -3.79 16.90 8.77
N TRP A 7 -3.34 17.43 7.63
CA TRP A 7 -4.18 17.60 6.47
C TRP A 7 -4.73 16.26 5.98
N LEU A 8 -3.92 15.21 5.84
CA LEU A 8 -4.39 13.87 5.45
C LEU A 8 -5.40 13.30 6.45
N HIS A 9 -5.13 13.42 7.75
CA HIS A 9 -6.01 12.96 8.82
C HIS A 9 -7.35 13.70 8.79
N SER A 10 -7.36 15.00 8.50
CA SER A 10 -8.59 15.79 8.36
C SER A 10 -9.51 15.30 7.24
N ARG A 11 -9.00 14.48 6.29
CA ARG A 11 -9.77 13.91 5.17
C ARG A 11 -10.35 12.53 5.46
N ILE A 12 -9.94 11.87 6.54
CA ILE A 12 -10.45 10.53 6.89
C ILE A 12 -11.94 10.61 7.20
N GLY A 13 -12.74 9.72 6.59
CA GLY A 13 -14.19 9.66 6.78
C GLY A 13 -15.01 10.69 5.97
N LEU A 14 -14.37 11.68 5.37
CA LEU A 14 -15.04 12.62 4.47
C LEU A 14 -15.21 11.99 3.07
N ASN A 15 -16.45 11.90 2.58
CA ASN A 15 -16.78 11.46 1.22
C ASN A 15 -16.32 10.04 0.87
N PHE A 16 -16.70 9.04 1.68
CA PHE A 16 -16.57 7.64 1.26
C PHE A 16 -17.36 7.42 -0.03
N ARG A 17 -16.63 7.16 -1.12
CA ARG A 17 -17.21 6.75 -2.41
C ARG A 17 -16.64 5.38 -2.73
N SER A 18 -17.52 4.44 -3.05
CA SER A 18 -17.14 3.12 -3.50
C SER A 18 -16.47 3.16 -4.89
N GLY A 19 -15.68 2.14 -5.18
CA GLY A 19 -15.00 1.98 -6.48
C GLY A 19 -13.57 2.53 -6.51
N LEU A 20 -12.86 2.20 -7.60
CA LEU A 20 -11.43 2.47 -7.77
C LEU A 20 -11.14 3.72 -8.61
N GLY A 21 -12.15 4.39 -9.17
CA GLY A 21 -11.95 5.46 -10.17
C GLY A 21 -11.05 6.61 -9.70
N ARG A 22 -11.17 7.05 -8.44
CA ARG A 22 -10.28 8.10 -7.89
C ARG A 22 -8.84 7.64 -7.76
N MET A 23 -8.63 6.38 -7.35
CA MET A 23 -7.29 5.81 -7.22
C MET A 23 -6.67 5.60 -8.60
N GLN A 24 -7.46 5.17 -9.59
CA GLN A 24 -7.00 5.04 -10.97
C GLN A 24 -6.52 6.39 -11.50
N GLN A 25 -7.32 7.45 -11.37
CA GLN A 25 -6.90 8.81 -11.76
C GLN A 25 -5.64 9.27 -11.03
N ALA A 26 -5.49 8.94 -9.75
CA ALA A 26 -4.32 9.32 -8.97
C ALA A 26 -3.05 8.62 -9.47
N VAL A 27 -3.10 7.31 -9.77
CA VAL A 27 -1.93 6.59 -10.29
C VAL A 27 -1.62 6.96 -11.73
N ASP A 28 -2.64 7.24 -12.55
CA ASP A 28 -2.47 7.73 -13.92
C ASP A 28 -1.66 9.05 -13.93
N LEU A 29 -1.98 9.99 -13.05
CA LEU A 29 -1.25 11.26 -12.87
C LEU A 29 0.20 11.07 -12.41
N LEU A 30 0.49 9.96 -11.73
CA LEU A 30 1.83 9.60 -11.27
C LEU A 30 2.60 8.72 -12.25
N GLY A 31 2.04 8.44 -13.44
CA GLY A 31 2.68 7.62 -14.46
C GLY A 31 2.64 6.11 -14.16
N ASN A 32 1.59 5.63 -13.48
CA ASN A 32 1.35 4.22 -13.17
C ASN A 32 2.51 3.52 -12.41
N PRO A 33 2.96 4.07 -11.26
CA PRO A 33 4.10 3.53 -10.52
C PRO A 33 3.88 2.09 -10.04
N GLU A 34 2.64 1.66 -9.82
CA GLU A 34 2.27 0.30 -9.43
C GLU A 34 2.63 -0.77 -10.48
N GLN A 35 2.91 -0.36 -11.72
CA GLN A 35 3.30 -1.26 -12.82
C GLN A 35 4.83 -1.38 -12.98
N SER A 36 5.61 -0.63 -12.19
CA SER A 36 7.07 -0.55 -12.37
C SER A 36 7.85 -1.71 -11.73
N TYR A 37 7.20 -2.53 -10.90
CA TYR A 37 7.81 -3.69 -10.26
C TYR A 37 6.76 -4.76 -9.88
N PRO A 38 7.16 -6.02 -9.66
CA PRO A 38 6.25 -7.08 -9.23
C PRO A 38 5.64 -6.78 -7.84
N ILE A 39 4.32 -6.98 -7.71
CA ILE A 39 3.58 -6.77 -6.46
C ILE A 39 2.88 -8.07 -6.05
N ILE A 40 2.95 -8.38 -4.74
CA ILE A 40 2.17 -9.44 -4.11
C ILE A 40 1.12 -8.78 -3.22
N HIS A 41 -0.17 -8.97 -3.54
CA HIS A 41 -1.29 -8.44 -2.75
C HIS A 41 -1.75 -9.51 -1.75
N VAL A 42 -1.73 -9.19 -0.46
CA VAL A 42 -2.21 -10.07 0.62
C VAL A 42 -3.51 -9.55 1.21
N THR A 43 -4.58 -10.35 1.14
CA THR A 43 -5.90 -10.04 1.70
C THR A 43 -6.34 -11.11 2.71
N GLY A 44 -7.39 -10.84 3.47
CA GLY A 44 -7.97 -11.76 4.46
C GLY A 44 -8.26 -11.12 5.81
N THR A 45 -9.07 -11.78 6.63
CA THR A 45 -9.45 -11.26 7.97
C THR A 45 -8.24 -11.24 8.91
N ASN A 46 -7.51 -12.35 8.98
CA ASN A 46 -6.38 -12.56 9.89
C ASN A 46 -5.10 -12.95 9.14
N GLY A 47 -3.94 -12.82 9.79
CA GLY A 47 -2.67 -13.36 9.27
C GLY A 47 -1.96 -12.53 8.19
N LYS A 48 -2.55 -11.46 7.66
CA LYS A 48 -1.95 -10.62 6.61
C LYS A 48 -0.54 -10.13 6.98
N GLY A 49 -0.42 -9.50 8.16
CA GLY A 49 0.84 -8.91 8.62
C GLY A 49 1.92 -9.97 8.85
N SER A 50 1.58 -11.09 9.50
CA SER A 50 2.52 -12.19 9.73
C SER A 50 2.95 -12.87 8.43
N THR A 51 2.04 -13.05 7.47
CA THR A 51 2.37 -13.55 6.13
C THR A 51 3.28 -12.60 5.37
N ILE A 52 3.03 -11.29 5.40
CA ILE A 52 3.91 -10.28 4.78
C ILE A 52 5.30 -10.31 5.42
N ALA A 53 5.39 -10.37 6.75
CA ALA A 53 6.66 -10.43 7.47
C ALA A 53 7.45 -11.69 7.10
N PHE A 54 6.80 -12.86 7.07
CA PHE A 54 7.42 -14.11 6.65
C PHE A 54 7.96 -14.03 5.22
N MET A 55 7.17 -13.55 4.26
CA MET A 55 7.61 -13.42 2.87
C MET A 55 8.76 -12.42 2.71
N ARG A 56 8.73 -11.31 3.46
CA ARG A 56 9.80 -10.31 3.45
C ARG A 56 11.14 -10.94 3.84
N GLU A 57 11.19 -11.63 4.98
CA GLU A 57 12.41 -12.28 5.45
C GLU A 57 12.87 -13.39 4.50
N LEU A 58 11.93 -14.17 3.97
CA LEU A 58 12.24 -15.20 2.97
C LEU A 58 12.93 -14.58 1.74
N PHE A 59 12.35 -13.55 1.14
CA PHE A 59 12.91 -12.93 -0.06
C PHE A 59 14.21 -12.17 0.22
N MET A 60 14.31 -11.49 1.36
CA MET A 60 15.56 -10.84 1.78
C MET A 60 16.67 -11.87 1.98
N GLY A 61 16.38 -13.03 2.59
CA GLY A 61 17.31 -14.14 2.73
C GLY A 61 17.78 -14.74 1.39
N HIS A 62 16.98 -14.57 0.33
CA HIS A 62 17.35 -14.93 -1.05
C HIS A 62 17.96 -13.76 -1.85
N GLY A 63 18.43 -12.70 -1.17
CA GLY A 63 19.13 -11.57 -1.79
C GLY A 63 18.25 -10.65 -2.63
N LYS A 64 16.91 -10.68 -2.45
CA LYS A 64 16.00 -9.77 -3.15
C LYS A 64 15.85 -8.44 -2.41
N LYS A 65 15.72 -7.34 -3.15
CA LYS A 65 15.29 -6.05 -2.61
C LYS A 65 13.77 -6.06 -2.46
N VAL A 66 13.28 -5.92 -1.24
CA VAL A 66 11.85 -6.02 -0.91
C VAL A 66 11.41 -4.82 -0.08
N ALA A 67 10.20 -4.33 -0.38
CA ALA A 67 9.49 -3.36 0.43
C ALA A 67 8.13 -3.95 0.84
N THR A 68 7.59 -3.48 1.97
CA THR A 68 6.31 -3.95 2.50
C THR A 68 5.43 -2.75 2.84
N PHE A 69 4.13 -2.88 2.56
CA PHE A 69 3.09 -1.96 2.98
C PHE A 69 2.08 -2.72 3.85
N THR A 70 1.89 -2.27 5.09
CA THR A 70 1.02 -2.89 6.09
C THR A 70 0.18 -1.81 6.78
N SER A 71 -0.96 -2.19 7.37
CA SER A 71 -1.82 -1.27 8.13
C SER A 71 -2.36 -1.94 9.42
N PRO A 72 -2.46 -1.22 10.55
CA PRO A 72 -1.75 0.04 10.77
C PRO A 72 -0.24 -0.14 10.61
#